data_AF-A0A3P8EHB0-F1
#
_entry.id   AF-A0A3P8EHB0-F1
#
_cell.length_a   1.000
_cell.length_b   1.000
_cell.length_c   1.000
_cell.angle_alpha   90.00
_cell.angle_beta   90.00
_cell.angle_gamma   90.00
#
_symmetry.space_group_name_H-M   'P 1'
#
loop_
_entity.id
_entity.type
_entity.pdbx_description
1 polymer ?
#
loop_
_entity_poly.entity_id
_entity_poly.type
_entity_poly.pdbx_seq_one_letter_code
_entity_poly.pdbx_strand_id
1 'polypeptide(L)'
;MPTDGPTCSHGPMLKIVDQTSRSFHYACSAFRDKSECEKQDLYQSSTLRNWSSEDILGISQSDRAYCYTCDCLFSLSLSGQKHEVHEYRKNLSDNLLGMPSYLLKPLENSKAHASSFYHPHRYSRYNMVNGFFFSRTEEENFHHFIKNNIKPDDKCSIFCDPPFSAPLSLIVKQINSIIQYISSFQSTAIYDNYTLLVTKNNCKSLNQNDIPYLLVLPFFFEKKLQKIAPFLNLLDYKYNDLFLTFRFCEICQRYSHITNLHCPKCDRCTTKHGPTYVHCDKCNRCRPAKKFHCDQCKHCVSINQCVHQSKRKKLSYNTSDNL
;
A
#
# COMPACT_ATOMS: atom_id res chain seq x y z
N MET A 1 11.90 23.28 -12.06
CA MET A 1 11.97 23.67 -10.64
C MET A 1 13.13 24.63 -10.52
N PRO A 2 12.88 25.93 -10.37
CA PRO A 2 13.95 26.87 -10.04
C PRO A 2 14.44 26.58 -8.61
N THR A 3 15.76 26.59 -8.40
CA THR A 3 16.38 26.45 -7.07
C THR A 3 16.14 27.68 -6.19
N ASP A 4 15.84 28.82 -6.82
CA ASP A 4 15.76 30.14 -6.17
C ASP A 4 14.32 30.69 -6.12
N GLY A 5 13.32 29.82 -6.31
CA GLY A 5 11.90 30.19 -6.23
C GLY A 5 11.37 30.23 -4.80
N PRO A 6 10.19 30.84 -4.57
CA PRO A 6 9.54 30.79 -3.27
C PRO A 6 9.19 29.35 -2.86
N THR A 7 9.12 29.13 -1.56
CA THR A 7 8.73 27.87 -0.94
C THR A 7 7.40 28.03 -0.20
N CYS A 8 6.70 26.92 -0.03
CA CYS A 8 5.58 26.77 0.91
C CYS A 8 5.91 25.59 1.84
N SER A 9 5.00 25.26 2.77
CA SER A 9 5.17 24.08 3.65
C SER A 9 5.24 22.74 2.91
N HIS A 10 4.81 22.69 1.65
CA HIS A 10 4.92 21.52 0.77
C HIS A 10 6.18 21.54 -0.11
N GLY A 11 7.12 22.42 0.18
CA GLY A 11 8.41 22.53 -0.50
C GLY A 11 8.46 23.62 -1.58
N PRO A 12 9.43 23.54 -2.51
CA PRO A 12 9.59 24.50 -3.59
C PRO A 12 8.33 24.60 -4.46
N MET A 13 7.89 25.83 -4.73
CA MET A 13 6.72 26.13 -5.54
C MET A 13 7.01 25.96 -7.04
N LEU A 14 5.96 25.67 -7.82
CA LEU A 14 6.04 25.57 -9.26
C LEU A 14 5.94 26.96 -9.89
N LYS A 15 6.86 27.30 -10.80
CA LYS A 15 6.72 28.47 -11.67
C LYS A 15 5.81 28.12 -12.84
N ILE A 16 4.62 28.73 -12.89
CA ILE A 16 3.66 28.58 -13.98
C ILE A 16 3.82 29.78 -14.91
N VAL A 17 4.14 29.52 -16.18
CA VAL A 17 4.32 30.54 -17.21
C VAL A 17 3.13 30.49 -18.16
N ASP A 18 2.47 31.63 -18.33
CA ASP A 18 1.46 31.80 -19.37
C ASP A 18 2.18 32.03 -20.71
N GLN A 19 1.94 31.12 -21.65
CA GLN A 19 2.58 31.15 -22.97
C GLN A 19 2.11 32.33 -23.82
N THR A 20 0.89 32.82 -23.60
CA THR A 20 0.29 33.91 -24.38
C THR A 20 0.74 35.27 -23.87
N SER A 21 0.66 35.50 -22.56
CA SER A 21 1.03 36.79 -21.95
C SER A 21 2.51 36.91 -21.59
N ARG A 22 3.28 35.82 -21.61
CA ARG A 22 4.66 35.70 -21.07
C ARG A 22 4.77 36.07 -19.59
N SER A 23 3.65 36.26 -18.90
CA SER A 23 3.64 36.44 -17.45
C SER A 23 3.89 35.11 -16.73
N PHE A 24 4.25 35.18 -15.46
CA PHE A 24 4.40 33.99 -14.63
C PHE A 24 3.91 34.23 -13.21
N HIS A 25 3.52 33.15 -12.55
CA HIS A 25 3.22 33.14 -11.12
C HIS A 25 3.77 31.86 -10.49
N TYR A 26 3.84 31.83 -9.16
CA TYR A 26 4.20 30.64 -8.39
C TYR A 26 2.96 30.01 -7.77
N ALA A 27 2.86 28.69 -7.84
CA ALA A 27 1.78 27.91 -7.25
C ALA A 27 2.33 26.74 -6.41
N CYS A 28 1.58 26.33 -5.40
CA CYS A 28 1.91 25.14 -4.63
C CYS A 28 1.97 23.91 -5.56
N SER A 29 2.91 23.01 -5.29
CA SER A 29 3.09 21.76 -6.06
C SER A 29 2.14 20.65 -5.62
N ALA A 30 1.64 20.69 -4.39
CA ALA A 30 0.74 19.70 -3.81
C ALA A 30 -0.74 20.11 -3.90
N PHE A 31 -1.04 21.41 -3.86
CA PHE A 31 -2.40 21.95 -3.82
C PHE A 31 -2.69 22.85 -5.01
N ARG A 32 -3.90 22.69 -5.56
CA ARG A 32 -4.42 23.57 -6.63
C ARG A 32 -4.86 24.92 -6.08
N ASP A 33 -5.52 24.91 -4.93
CA ASP A 33 -6.07 26.09 -4.29
C ASP A 33 -5.11 26.64 -3.22
N LYS A 34 -4.90 27.95 -3.24
CA LYS A 34 -4.00 28.64 -2.31
C LYS A 34 -4.50 28.57 -0.87
N SER A 35 -5.82 28.68 -0.66
CA SER A 35 -6.41 28.59 0.68
C SER A 35 -6.27 27.19 1.27
N GLU A 36 -6.36 26.14 0.46
CA GLU A 36 -6.14 24.75 0.91
C GLU A 36 -4.67 24.50 1.30
N CYS A 37 -3.74 25.08 0.54
CA CYS A 37 -2.32 25.09 0.90
C CYS A 37 -2.09 25.75 2.27
N GLU A 38 -2.68 26.94 2.49
CA GLU A 38 -2.52 27.71 3.73
C GLU A 38 -3.22 27.05 4.94
N LYS A 39 -4.38 26.41 4.74
CA LYS A 39 -5.11 25.71 5.81
C LYS A 39 -4.31 24.56 6.39
N GLN A 40 -3.55 23.83 5.57
CA GLN A 40 -2.73 22.71 6.06
C GLN A 40 -1.67 23.13 7.08
N ASP A 41 -1.15 24.36 7.00
CA ASP A 41 -0.14 24.89 7.93
C ASP A 41 -0.71 25.07 9.33
N LEU A 42 -2.01 25.38 9.43
CA LEU A 42 -2.72 25.60 10.69
C LEU A 42 -3.15 24.29 11.38
N TYR A 43 -3.31 23.19 10.63
CA TYR A 43 -3.70 21.90 11.20
C TYR A 43 -2.54 21.18 11.90
N GLN A 44 -1.28 21.40 11.50
CA GLN A 44 -0.13 20.80 12.18
C GLN A 44 0.12 21.35 13.59
N SER A 45 -0.40 22.54 13.91
CA SER A 45 -0.18 23.19 15.21
C SER A 45 -1.29 22.93 16.24
N SER A 46 -2.45 22.41 15.83
CA SER A 46 -3.67 22.38 16.65
C SER A 46 -4.18 20.99 17.03
N THR A 47 -3.57 19.91 16.56
CA THR A 47 -4.04 18.55 16.89
C THR A 47 -3.54 18.08 18.26
N LEU A 48 -4.49 17.64 19.10
CA LEU A 48 -4.27 16.81 20.28
C LEU A 48 -3.16 15.77 20.03
N ARG A 49 -2.34 15.49 21.06
CA ARG A 49 -1.20 14.56 20.99
C ARG A 49 -1.62 13.23 20.37
N ASN A 50 -1.27 13.04 19.10
CA ASN A 50 -1.58 11.84 18.34
C ASN A 50 -0.64 10.72 18.78
N TRP A 51 -1.18 9.58 19.18
CA TRP A 51 -0.37 8.43 19.57
C TRP A 51 0.26 7.80 18.33
N SER A 52 1.50 7.32 18.46
CA SER A 52 2.09 6.47 17.43
C SER A 52 1.47 5.06 17.46
N SER A 53 1.67 4.32 16.38
CA SER A 53 1.27 2.91 16.31
C SER A 53 1.98 2.08 17.39
N GLU A 54 3.21 2.43 17.72
CA GLU A 54 4.02 1.79 18.75
C GLU A 54 3.44 2.05 20.15
N ASP A 55 3.06 3.30 20.43
CA ASP A 55 2.45 3.67 21.71
C ASP A 55 1.11 2.94 21.90
N ILE A 56 0.26 2.91 20.86
CA ILE A 56 -1.08 2.32 20.95
C ILE A 56 -1.03 0.78 21.00
N LEU A 57 -0.02 0.15 20.38
CA LEU A 57 0.19 -1.30 20.48
C LEU A 57 0.64 -1.71 21.89
N GLY A 58 1.26 -0.79 22.64
CA GLY A 58 1.70 -1.01 24.02
C GLY A 58 0.56 -1.17 25.06
N ILE A 59 -0.68 -0.83 24.70
CA ILE A 59 -1.85 -0.95 25.59
C ILE A 59 -2.79 -2.09 25.17
N SER A 60 -3.77 -2.42 26.01
CA SER A 60 -4.73 -3.51 25.73
C SER A 60 -5.63 -3.19 24.54
N GLN A 61 -5.95 -4.20 23.72
CA GLN A 61 -6.76 -4.02 22.49
C GLN A 61 -8.06 -3.25 22.73
N SER A 62 -8.76 -3.56 23.84
CA SER A 62 -10.02 -2.93 24.22
C SER A 62 -9.90 -1.43 24.51
N ASP A 63 -8.71 -0.94 24.85
CA ASP A 63 -8.46 0.47 25.17
C ASP A 63 -7.99 1.29 23.95
N ARG A 64 -7.71 0.64 22.82
CA ARG A 64 -7.21 1.30 21.61
C ARG A 64 -8.36 1.88 20.80
N ALA A 65 -8.23 3.15 20.41
CA ALA A 65 -9.21 3.80 19.55
C ALA A 65 -8.56 4.74 18.51
N TYR A 66 -9.29 4.96 17.42
CA TYR A 66 -8.95 5.93 16.37
C TYR A 66 -10.13 6.85 16.13
N CYS A 67 -9.92 8.14 16.31
CA CYS A 67 -10.91 9.18 16.14
C CYS A 67 -10.92 9.69 14.70
N TYR A 68 -12.05 9.55 14.00
CA TYR A 68 -12.23 10.07 12.64
C TYR A 68 -12.34 11.59 12.60
N THR A 69 -12.88 12.20 13.66
CA THR A 69 -13.04 13.65 13.75
C THR A 69 -11.70 14.35 13.99
N CYS A 70 -10.90 13.83 14.90
CA CYS A 70 -9.60 14.40 15.28
C CYS A 70 -8.45 13.88 14.43
N ASP A 71 -8.68 12.80 13.68
CA ASP A 71 -7.66 12.09 12.92
C ASP A 71 -6.46 11.64 13.78
N CYS A 72 -6.75 10.93 14.86
CA CYS A 72 -5.71 10.50 15.79
C CYS A 72 -5.98 9.15 16.44
N LEU A 73 -4.90 8.44 16.75
CA LEU A 73 -4.89 7.31 17.67
C LEU A 73 -4.89 7.83 19.11
N PHE A 74 -5.67 7.18 19.97
CA PHE A 74 -5.77 7.55 21.38
C PHE A 74 -6.21 6.36 22.26
N SER A 75 -5.92 6.47 23.55
CA SER A 75 -6.41 5.54 24.59
C SER A 75 -7.76 6.00 25.13
N LEU A 76 -8.74 5.09 25.20
CA LEU A 76 -10.06 5.37 25.76
C LEU A 76 -9.98 5.75 27.24
N SER A 77 -9.16 5.03 28.02
CA SER A 77 -8.98 5.26 29.44
C SER A 77 -8.28 6.59 29.75
N LEU A 78 -7.31 7.00 28.92
CA LEU A 78 -6.52 8.22 29.15
C LEU A 78 -7.12 9.47 28.53
N SER A 79 -7.88 9.35 27.43
CA SER A 79 -8.33 10.51 26.65
C SER A 79 -9.77 10.39 26.15
N GLY A 80 -10.53 9.36 26.51
CA GLY A 80 -11.91 9.14 26.05
C GLY A 80 -12.84 10.34 26.23
N GLN A 81 -12.71 11.07 27.34
CA GLN A 81 -13.52 12.27 27.62
C GLN A 81 -13.41 13.35 26.54
N LYS A 82 -12.23 13.51 25.94
CA LYS A 82 -12.00 14.50 24.86
C LYS A 82 -12.64 14.08 23.53
N HIS A 83 -13.13 12.85 23.44
CA HIS A 83 -13.68 12.24 22.24
C HIS A 83 -15.13 11.77 22.41
N GLU A 84 -15.82 12.15 23.49
CA GLU A 84 -17.18 11.70 23.79
C GLU A 84 -18.20 12.02 22.69
N VAL A 85 -18.03 13.18 22.04
CA VAL A 85 -18.90 13.64 20.95
C VAL A 85 -18.31 13.41 19.55
N HIS A 86 -17.16 12.74 19.46
CA HIS A 86 -16.49 12.48 18.20
C HIS A 86 -16.85 11.12 17.62
N GLU A 87 -16.76 11.00 16.31
CA GLU A 87 -16.88 9.71 15.64
C GLU A 87 -15.54 8.96 15.76
N TYR A 88 -15.53 7.78 16.38
CA TYR A 88 -14.32 6.98 16.52
C TYR A 88 -14.58 5.48 16.47
N ARG A 89 -13.55 4.71 16.13
CA ARG A 89 -13.53 3.25 16.19
C ARG A 89 -12.72 2.79 17.40
N LYS A 90 -13.28 1.88 18.19
CA LYS A 90 -12.64 1.26 19.36
C LYS A 90 -12.21 -0.18 19.08
N ASN A 91 -11.50 -0.78 20.05
CA ASN A 91 -11.08 -2.18 20.02
C ASN A 91 -10.19 -2.53 18.83
N LEU A 92 -9.20 -1.67 18.55
CA LEU A 92 -8.32 -1.82 17.38
C LEU A 92 -7.33 -2.98 17.55
N SER A 93 -7.48 -4.02 16.73
CA SER A 93 -6.56 -5.15 16.72
C SER A 93 -5.21 -4.79 16.08
N ASP A 94 -4.17 -5.57 16.41
CA ASP A 94 -2.85 -5.47 15.77
C ASP A 94 -2.96 -5.62 14.24
N ASN A 95 -3.84 -6.52 13.78
CA ASN A 95 -4.07 -6.74 12.35
C ASN A 95 -4.66 -5.50 11.66
N LEU A 96 -5.58 -4.80 12.33
CA LEU A 96 -6.20 -3.60 11.78
C LEU A 96 -5.22 -2.42 11.78
N LEU A 97 -4.43 -2.26 12.84
CA LEU A 97 -3.36 -1.25 12.92
C LEU A 97 -2.26 -1.49 11.88
N GLY A 98 -1.97 -2.76 11.55
CA GLY A 98 -1.08 -3.13 10.45
C GLY A 98 -1.68 -2.91 9.05
N MET A 99 -2.94 -2.49 8.93
CA MET A 99 -3.63 -2.22 7.67
C MET A 99 -4.35 -0.85 7.68
N PRO A 100 -3.60 0.27 7.81
CA PRO A 100 -4.18 1.59 8.09
C PRO A 100 -5.18 2.08 7.03
N SER A 101 -4.98 1.74 5.76
CA SER A 101 -5.90 2.13 4.66
C SER A 101 -7.34 1.66 4.84
N TYR A 102 -7.60 0.69 5.72
CA TYR A 102 -8.95 0.23 6.05
C TYR A 102 -9.55 0.88 7.30
N LEU A 103 -8.70 1.56 8.06
CA LEU A 103 -9.11 2.37 9.20
C LEU A 103 -9.31 3.82 8.77
N LEU A 104 -8.43 4.35 7.92
CA LEU A 104 -8.47 5.71 7.42
C LEU A 104 -9.63 5.89 6.43
N LYS A 105 -10.38 6.98 6.57
CA LYS A 105 -11.37 7.37 5.55
C LYS A 105 -10.62 7.83 4.29
N PRO A 106 -11.08 7.47 3.08
CA PRO A 106 -10.53 8.03 1.85
C PRO A 106 -10.54 9.55 1.93
N LEU A 107 -9.45 10.15 1.49
CA LEU A 107 -9.27 11.59 1.58
C LEU A 107 -10.08 12.29 0.50
N GLU A 108 -11.07 13.09 0.93
CA GLU A 108 -11.58 14.17 0.08
C GLU A 108 -10.57 15.33 0.03
N ASN A 109 -9.90 15.61 1.16
CA ASN A 109 -8.89 16.67 1.29
C ASN A 109 -7.60 16.09 1.88
N SER A 110 -6.45 16.36 1.26
CA SER A 110 -5.16 15.81 1.69
C SER A 110 -4.84 16.18 3.13
N LYS A 111 -5.03 15.27 4.08
CA LYS A 111 -4.49 15.33 5.44
C LYS A 111 -3.45 14.22 5.58
N ALA A 112 -2.43 14.45 6.41
CA ALA A 112 -1.33 13.52 6.61
C ALA A 112 -1.70 12.41 7.62
N HIS A 113 -2.71 11.60 7.28
CA HIS A 113 -3.27 10.54 8.14
C HIS A 113 -2.26 9.44 8.52
N ALA A 114 -1.32 9.16 7.62
CA ALA A 114 -0.55 7.92 7.63
C ALA A 114 0.64 7.93 8.61
N SER A 115 1.16 9.10 8.98
CA SER A 115 2.40 9.18 9.77
C SER A 115 2.30 8.52 11.14
N SER A 116 1.12 8.49 11.74
CA SER A 116 0.91 7.86 13.05
C SER A 116 0.81 6.34 12.98
N PHE A 117 0.66 5.77 11.78
CA PHE A 117 0.43 4.34 11.59
C PHE A 117 1.64 3.56 11.09
N TYR A 118 2.63 4.25 10.55
CA TYR A 118 3.80 3.60 9.95
C TYR A 118 5.07 4.03 10.66
N HIS A 119 5.88 3.04 11.01
CA HIS A 119 7.23 3.28 11.53
C HIS A 119 8.04 4.15 10.54
N PRO A 120 8.87 5.11 11.01
CA PRO A 120 9.67 5.99 10.14
C PRO A 120 10.61 5.28 9.14
N HIS A 121 10.92 4.00 9.35
CA HIS A 121 11.71 3.17 8.43
C HIS A 121 10.88 2.57 7.28
N ARG A 122 9.56 2.73 7.30
CA ARG A 122 8.61 2.20 6.31
C ARG A 122 7.78 3.30 5.66
N TYR A 123 7.96 4.56 6.06
CA TYR A 123 7.17 5.68 5.63
C TYR A 123 7.96 7.00 5.75
N SER A 124 7.84 7.82 4.72
CA SER A 124 8.32 9.21 4.70
C SER A 124 7.24 10.06 4.06
N ARG A 125 6.90 11.22 4.64
CA ARG A 125 6.13 12.22 3.90
C ARG A 125 6.98 12.78 2.78
N TYR A 126 6.48 12.63 1.56
CA TYR A 126 7.19 12.98 0.35
C TYR A 126 6.22 13.63 -0.64
N ASN A 127 6.57 14.80 -1.13
CA ASN A 127 5.84 15.47 -2.19
C ASN A 127 6.33 14.97 -3.55
N MET A 128 5.53 14.11 -4.18
CA MET A 128 5.89 13.45 -5.42
C MET A 128 6.02 14.36 -6.65
N VAL A 129 5.60 15.62 -6.57
CA VAL A 129 5.70 16.57 -7.69
C VAL A 129 7.05 17.29 -7.68
N ASN A 130 7.50 17.73 -6.50
CA ASN A 130 8.74 18.50 -6.38
C ASN A 130 9.91 17.73 -5.74
N GLY A 131 9.66 16.53 -5.20
CA GLY A 131 10.68 15.71 -4.54
C GLY A 131 10.98 16.12 -3.10
N PHE A 132 10.12 16.92 -2.48
CA PHE A 132 10.36 17.46 -1.14
C PHE A 132 10.01 16.46 -0.03
N PHE A 133 10.94 16.25 0.90
CA PHE A 133 10.69 15.58 2.18
C PHE A 133 10.30 16.61 3.24
N PHE A 134 9.29 16.30 4.06
CA PHE A 134 8.76 17.24 5.04
C PHE A 134 9.61 17.37 6.31
N SER A 135 10.67 16.58 6.43
CA SER A 135 11.71 16.72 7.44
C SER A 135 13.00 16.07 6.97
N ARG A 136 14.13 16.54 7.50
CA ARG A 136 15.45 15.94 7.24
C ARG A 136 15.52 14.48 7.67
N THR A 137 14.88 14.13 8.78
CA THR A 137 14.82 12.75 9.27
C THR A 137 14.07 11.83 8.30
N GLU A 138 12.99 12.31 7.66
CA GLU A 138 12.24 11.53 6.66
C GLU A 138 13.06 11.27 5.39
N GLU A 139 13.90 12.22 4.97
CA GLU A 139 14.85 12.08 3.85
C GLU A 139 15.97 11.10 4.20
N GLU A 140 16.59 11.26 5.38
CA GLU A 140 17.64 10.36 5.88
C GLU A 140 17.13 8.92 6.02
N ASN A 141 15.90 8.73 6.52
CA ASN A 141 15.25 7.42 6.62
C ASN A 141 15.04 6.78 5.24
N PHE A 142 14.61 7.55 4.23
CA PHE A 142 14.48 7.07 2.87
C PHE A 142 15.82 6.58 2.31
N HIS A 143 16.88 7.37 2.48
CA HIS A 143 18.23 6.99 2.03
C HIS A 143 18.75 5.75 2.76
N HIS A 144 18.52 5.66 4.07
CA HIS A 144 18.90 4.49 4.87
C HIS A 144 18.13 3.23 4.45
N PHE A 145 16.83 3.38 4.15
CA PHE A 145 16.00 2.30 3.64
C PHE A 145 16.58 1.73 2.35
N ILE A 146 16.90 2.58 1.36
CA ILE A 146 17.52 2.16 0.11
C ILE A 146 18.86 1.47 0.36
N LYS A 147 19.76 2.10 1.12
CA LYS A 147 21.11 1.59 1.37
C LYS A 147 21.13 0.23 2.08
N ASN A 148 20.24 0.02 3.04
CA ASN A 148 20.25 -1.19 3.86
C ASN A 148 19.45 -2.35 3.24
N ASN A 149 18.49 -2.06 2.37
CA ASN A 149 17.55 -3.06 1.87
C ASN A 149 17.74 -3.38 0.38
N ILE A 150 18.55 -2.63 -0.36
CA ILE A 150 18.83 -2.88 -1.78
C ILE A 150 20.30 -3.24 -1.96
N LYS A 151 20.55 -4.49 -2.39
CA LYS A 151 21.87 -4.99 -2.78
C LYS A 151 22.05 -4.95 -4.30
N PRO A 152 23.30 -5.04 -4.81
CA PRO A 152 23.57 -5.02 -6.26
C PRO A 152 22.74 -5.99 -7.09
N ASP A 153 22.52 -7.22 -6.59
CA ASP A 153 21.79 -8.26 -7.31
C ASP A 153 20.28 -8.31 -6.99
N ASP A 154 19.77 -7.41 -6.14
CA ASP A 154 18.37 -7.42 -5.73
C ASP A 154 17.45 -6.89 -6.85
N LYS A 155 16.31 -7.58 -7.02
CA LYS A 155 15.25 -7.13 -7.91
C LYS A 155 14.46 -6.01 -7.23
N CYS A 156 14.56 -4.80 -7.76
CA CYS A 156 13.79 -3.64 -7.31
C CYS A 156 12.67 -3.30 -8.29
N SER A 157 11.55 -2.78 -7.78
CA SER A 157 10.53 -2.15 -8.62
C SER A 157 9.83 -1.02 -7.85
N ILE A 158 9.42 0.02 -8.56
CA ILE A 158 8.69 1.16 -7.99
C ILE A 158 7.22 1.07 -8.41
N PHE A 159 6.30 1.19 -7.45
CA PHE A 159 4.87 1.28 -7.73
C PHE A 159 4.36 2.69 -7.40
N CYS A 160 3.63 3.31 -8.31
CA CYS A 160 3.16 4.67 -8.18
C CYS A 160 1.71 4.81 -8.67
N ASP A 161 0.83 5.27 -7.79
CA ASP A 161 -0.56 5.65 -8.09
C ASP A 161 -0.72 7.15 -7.80
N PRO A 162 -0.27 8.03 -8.72
CA PRO A 162 -0.27 9.48 -8.50
C PRO A 162 -1.69 10.06 -8.62
N PRO A 163 -1.98 11.20 -7.97
CA PRO A 163 -3.22 11.91 -8.21
C PRO A 163 -3.28 12.37 -9.66
N PHE A 164 -4.41 12.12 -10.33
CA PHE A 164 -4.57 12.36 -11.78
C PHE A 164 -4.37 13.83 -12.20
N SER A 165 -4.56 14.74 -11.25
CA SER A 165 -4.34 16.18 -11.43
C SER A 165 -2.88 16.59 -11.47
N ALA A 166 -1.95 15.73 -11.03
CA ALA A 166 -0.54 16.08 -10.94
C ALA A 166 0.12 16.20 -12.32
N PRO A 167 1.12 17.09 -12.47
CA PRO A 167 1.88 17.19 -13.72
C PRO A 167 2.70 15.91 -13.97
N LEU A 168 2.22 15.04 -14.87
CA LEU A 168 2.85 13.75 -15.19
C LEU A 168 4.35 13.86 -15.52
N SER A 169 4.77 14.93 -16.22
CA SER A 169 6.18 15.14 -16.55
C SER A 169 7.06 15.33 -15.32
N LEU A 170 6.52 15.95 -14.25
CA LEU A 170 7.23 16.10 -12.98
C LEU A 170 7.23 14.77 -12.21
N ILE A 171 6.12 14.02 -12.22
CA ILE A 171 6.06 12.68 -11.59
C ILE A 171 7.11 11.75 -12.20
N VAL A 172 7.14 11.62 -13.53
CA VAL A 172 8.14 10.80 -14.24
C VAL A 172 9.55 11.28 -13.93
N LYS A 173 9.77 12.59 -13.86
CA LYS A 173 11.07 13.15 -13.47
C LYS A 173 11.49 12.71 -12.06
N GLN A 174 10.58 12.75 -11.08
CA GLN A 174 10.89 12.32 -9.71
C GLN A 174 11.19 10.81 -9.63
N ILE A 175 10.40 9.99 -10.32
CA ILE A 175 10.65 8.54 -10.41
C ILE A 175 12.05 8.29 -10.99
N ASN A 176 12.42 8.99 -12.07
CA ASN A 176 13.75 8.86 -12.66
C ASN A 176 14.86 9.29 -11.71
N SER A 177 14.66 10.35 -10.93
CA SER A 177 15.63 10.76 -9.90
C SER A 177 15.81 9.69 -8.81
N ILE A 178 14.72 9.03 -8.39
CA ILE A 178 14.78 7.89 -7.46
C ILE A 178 15.52 6.70 -8.10
N ILE A 179 15.22 6.35 -9.35
CA ILE A 179 15.89 5.26 -10.08
C ILE A 179 17.39 5.53 -10.17
N GLN A 180 17.79 6.75 -10.53
CA GLN A 180 19.20 7.15 -10.59
C GLN A 180 19.89 7.00 -9.23
N TYR A 181 19.23 7.42 -8.16
CA TYR A 181 19.75 7.26 -6.81
C TYR A 181 19.95 5.78 -6.46
N ILE A 182 18.95 4.92 -6.67
CA ILE A 182 19.07 3.48 -6.38
C ILE A 182 20.17 2.82 -7.23
N SER A 183 20.22 3.14 -8.53
CA SER A 183 21.19 2.57 -9.48
C SER A 183 22.64 2.89 -9.09
N SER A 184 22.87 4.02 -8.42
CA SER A 184 24.19 4.39 -7.90
C SER A 184 24.73 3.42 -6.84
N PHE A 185 23.87 2.64 -6.17
CA PHE A 185 24.24 1.63 -5.18
C PHE A 185 24.31 0.21 -5.74
N GLN A 186 23.71 -0.03 -6.91
CA GLN A 186 23.74 -1.35 -7.56
C GLN A 186 24.97 -1.56 -8.45
N SER A 187 25.75 -0.50 -8.71
CA SER A 187 26.99 -0.60 -9.48
C SER A 187 28.17 -1.03 -8.59
N THR A 188 28.71 -2.23 -8.79
CA THR A 188 29.92 -2.72 -8.10
C THR A 188 31.19 -2.08 -8.65
N ALA A 189 32.04 -1.54 -7.77
CA ALA A 189 33.44 -1.26 -8.11
C ALA A 189 34.22 -2.58 -8.27
N ILE A 190 34.86 -2.80 -9.42
CA ILE A 190 35.82 -3.88 -9.63
C ILE A 190 37.19 -3.38 -9.16
N TYR A 191 37.80 -4.06 -8.19
CA TYR A 191 39.20 -3.85 -7.80
C TYR A 191 40.09 -4.81 -8.57
N ASP A 192 40.86 -4.31 -9.53
CA ASP A 192 42.03 -5.02 -10.06
C ASP A 192 43.31 -4.33 -9.60
N ASN A 193 44.28 -5.17 -9.22
CA ASN A 193 45.48 -4.82 -8.47
C ASN A 193 46.27 -3.65 -9.09
N TYR A 194 46.52 -2.62 -8.26
CA TYR A 194 47.46 -1.51 -8.43
C TYR A 194 47.07 -0.23 -9.21
N THR A 195 45.80 0.00 -9.55
CA THR A 195 45.36 1.38 -9.91
C THR A 195 43.89 1.60 -9.56
N LEU A 196 43.57 2.71 -8.87
CA LEU A 196 42.20 3.24 -8.75
C LEU A 196 41.74 3.70 -10.14
N LEU A 197 41.30 2.75 -10.96
CA LEU A 197 40.58 3.05 -12.18
C LEU A 197 39.10 3.10 -11.81
N VAL A 198 38.58 4.32 -11.54
CA VAL A 198 37.16 4.57 -11.81
C VAL A 198 37.01 4.45 -13.31
N THR A 199 36.78 3.23 -13.79
CA THR A 199 36.48 2.99 -15.19
C THR A 199 35.09 3.57 -15.45
N LYS A 200 35.05 4.83 -15.88
CA LYS A 200 34.06 5.34 -16.85
C LYS A 200 34.23 4.64 -18.21
N ASN A 201 34.59 3.36 -18.25
CA ASN A 201 34.82 2.64 -19.49
C ASN A 201 33.50 2.07 -19.97
N ASN A 202 33.04 2.69 -21.04
CA ASN A 202 31.73 2.56 -21.65
C ASN A 202 30.64 3.28 -20.87
N CYS A 203 30.61 4.60 -21.02
CA CYS A 203 29.34 5.32 -21.18
C CYS A 203 28.63 4.77 -22.45
N LYS A 204 28.25 3.49 -22.44
CA LYS A 204 26.95 3.13 -22.99
C LYS A 204 26.01 3.93 -22.12
N SER A 205 25.43 4.98 -22.69
CA SER A 205 24.21 5.63 -22.19
C SER A 205 23.55 4.70 -21.18
N LEU A 206 23.64 5.01 -19.87
CA LEU A 206 22.94 4.27 -18.82
C LEU A 206 21.54 4.03 -19.38
N ASN A 207 21.19 2.79 -19.71
CA ASN A 207 19.87 2.55 -20.25
C ASN A 207 18.92 3.03 -19.16
N GLN A 208 17.96 3.84 -19.55
CA GLN A 208 17.11 4.64 -18.68
C GLN A 208 16.22 3.81 -17.72
N ASN A 209 16.44 2.49 -17.63
CA ASN A 209 15.44 1.45 -17.34
C ASN A 209 15.98 0.21 -16.56
N ASP A 210 16.97 0.32 -15.67
CA ASP A 210 17.40 -0.86 -14.89
C ASP A 210 16.39 -1.25 -13.78
N ILE A 211 15.57 -0.30 -13.32
CA ILE A 211 14.53 -0.54 -12.30
C ILE A 211 13.14 -0.36 -12.92
N PRO A 212 12.36 -1.44 -13.10
CA PRO A 212 11.01 -1.33 -13.64
C PRO A 212 10.10 -0.58 -12.67
N TYR A 213 9.22 0.27 -13.20
CA TYR A 213 8.18 0.91 -12.40
C TYR A 213 6.79 0.75 -13.01
N LEU A 214 5.78 0.66 -12.15
CA LEU A 214 4.38 0.61 -12.52
C LEU A 214 3.72 1.93 -12.17
N LEU A 215 3.07 2.55 -13.16
CA LEU A 215 2.32 3.78 -13.01
C LEU A 215 0.83 3.49 -13.21
N VAL A 216 0.04 3.59 -12.14
CA VAL A 216 -1.40 3.36 -12.18
C VAL A 216 -2.09 4.66 -12.56
N LEU A 217 -2.67 4.69 -13.76
CA LEU A 217 -3.36 5.85 -14.30
C LEU A 217 -4.56 5.40 -15.15
N PRO A 218 -5.59 6.25 -15.29
CA PRO A 218 -6.64 6.04 -16.27
C PRO A 218 -6.08 5.90 -17.69
N PHE A 219 -6.60 4.95 -18.47
CA PHE A 219 -6.09 4.60 -19.80
C PHE A 219 -6.00 5.80 -20.76
N PHE A 220 -6.86 6.81 -20.61
CA PHE A 220 -6.85 8.01 -21.46
C PHE A 220 -5.59 8.88 -21.33
N PHE A 221 -4.74 8.65 -20.31
CA PHE A 221 -3.44 9.32 -20.20
C PHE A 221 -2.36 8.74 -21.12
N GLU A 222 -2.60 7.61 -21.77
CA GLU A 222 -1.63 6.91 -22.61
C GLU A 222 -0.96 7.84 -23.64
N LYS A 223 -1.74 8.57 -24.45
CA LYS A 223 -1.21 9.48 -25.48
C LYS A 223 -0.33 10.59 -24.90
N LYS A 224 -0.63 11.04 -23.68
CA LYS A 224 0.16 12.07 -22.98
C LYS A 224 1.45 11.47 -22.43
N LEU A 225 1.38 10.25 -21.87
CA LEU A 225 2.54 9.51 -21.38
C LEU A 225 3.50 9.12 -22.51
N GLN A 226 3.01 8.67 -23.66
CA GLN A 226 3.86 8.35 -24.82
C GLN A 226 4.75 9.53 -25.25
N LYS A 227 4.28 10.78 -25.04
CA LYS A 227 5.08 11.99 -25.31
C LYS A 227 6.13 12.29 -24.22
N ILE A 228 5.89 11.86 -22.99
CA ILE A 228 6.71 12.18 -21.80
C ILE A 228 7.72 11.06 -21.50
N ALA A 229 7.27 9.81 -21.63
CA ALA A 229 7.96 8.56 -21.31
C ALA A 229 7.57 7.49 -22.36
N PRO A 230 8.10 7.58 -23.60
CA PRO A 230 7.73 6.70 -24.71
C PRO A 230 8.07 5.22 -24.48
N PHE A 231 8.88 4.91 -23.47
CA PHE A 231 9.26 3.55 -23.09
C PHE A 231 8.20 2.84 -22.24
N LEU A 232 7.18 3.55 -21.74
CA LEU A 232 6.09 2.95 -20.99
C LEU A 232 5.06 2.32 -21.92
N ASN A 233 4.68 1.08 -21.61
CA ASN A 233 3.62 0.36 -22.30
C ASN A 233 2.39 0.24 -21.39
N LEU A 234 1.20 0.46 -21.95
CA LEU A 234 -0.05 0.20 -21.27
C LEU A 234 -0.26 -1.32 -21.16
N LEU A 235 -0.63 -1.79 -19.97
CA LEU A 235 -1.01 -3.17 -19.73
C LEU A 235 -2.54 -3.29 -19.80
N ASP A 236 -3.06 -4.38 -20.36
CA ASP A 236 -4.50 -4.69 -20.42
C ASP A 236 -5.10 -5.12 -19.06
N TYR A 237 -4.39 -4.84 -17.97
CA TYR A 237 -4.84 -5.13 -16.61
C TYR A 237 -5.85 -4.09 -16.15
N LYS A 238 -7.13 -4.50 -16.10
CA LYS A 238 -8.20 -3.67 -15.53
C LYS A 238 -8.20 -3.80 -14.02
N TYR A 239 -7.95 -2.69 -13.33
CA TYR A 239 -8.14 -2.60 -11.90
C TYR A 239 -9.65 -2.61 -11.59
N ASN A 240 -10.19 -3.79 -11.25
CA ASN A 240 -11.54 -3.91 -10.72
C ASN A 240 -11.50 -3.79 -9.18
N ASP A 241 -12.48 -3.08 -8.63
CA ASP A 241 -12.55 -2.67 -7.22
C ASP A 241 -12.11 -3.76 -6.22
N LEU A 242 -11.09 -3.43 -5.41
CA LEU A 242 -10.67 -4.23 -4.26
C LEU A 242 -11.85 -4.56 -3.32
N PHE A 243 -12.86 -3.69 -3.28
CA PHE A 243 -14.08 -3.81 -2.47
C PHE A 243 -14.97 -4.99 -2.85
N LEU A 244 -14.87 -5.53 -4.07
CA LEU A 244 -15.64 -6.71 -4.48
C LEU A 244 -14.97 -8.03 -4.06
N THR A 245 -13.71 -7.98 -3.63
CA THR A 245 -12.90 -9.19 -3.38
C THR A 245 -12.74 -9.51 -1.90
N PHE A 246 -12.87 -8.52 -1.01
CA PHE A 246 -12.60 -8.66 0.42
C PHE A 246 -13.74 -8.13 1.28
N ARG A 247 -13.95 -8.76 2.44
CA ARG A 247 -14.87 -8.31 3.51
C ARG A 247 -14.12 -8.19 4.83
N PHE A 248 -14.53 -7.25 5.68
CA PHE A 248 -14.05 -7.20 7.05
C PHE A 248 -14.81 -8.19 7.93
N CYS A 249 -14.10 -8.95 8.76
CA CYS A 249 -14.70 -9.76 9.80
C CYS A 249 -14.58 -9.04 11.14
N GLU A 250 -15.70 -8.53 11.68
CA GLU A 250 -15.73 -7.85 12.99
C GLU A 250 -15.36 -8.78 14.16
N ILE A 251 -15.57 -10.09 14.03
CA ILE A 251 -15.21 -11.02 15.10
C ILE A 251 -13.69 -11.21 15.15
N CYS A 252 -13.07 -11.50 13.99
CA CYS A 252 -11.62 -11.67 13.91
C CYS A 252 -10.84 -10.36 13.84
N GLN A 253 -11.51 -9.22 13.72
CA GLN A 253 -10.93 -7.89 13.44
C GLN A 253 -9.86 -7.95 12.34
N ARG A 254 -10.19 -8.57 11.20
CA ARG A 254 -9.32 -8.65 10.01
C ARG A 254 -10.12 -8.79 8.72
N TYR A 255 -9.52 -8.40 7.61
CA TYR A 255 -10.07 -8.65 6.29
C TYR A 255 -9.88 -10.10 5.86
N SER A 256 -10.85 -10.62 5.13
CA SER A 256 -10.79 -11.92 4.48
C SER A 256 -11.43 -11.84 3.10
N HIS A 257 -11.17 -12.83 2.25
CA HIS A 257 -11.84 -12.92 0.96
C HIS A 257 -13.36 -12.86 1.15
N ILE A 258 -14.10 -12.21 0.25
CA ILE A 258 -15.56 -11.99 0.38
C ILE A 258 -16.30 -13.32 0.57
N THR A 259 -15.80 -14.37 -0.09
CA THR A 259 -16.36 -15.72 0.03
C THR A 259 -15.77 -16.53 1.18
N ASN A 260 -14.89 -16.00 2.04
CA ASN A 260 -14.42 -16.65 3.27
C ASN A 260 -15.18 -16.11 4.49
N LEU A 261 -16.26 -16.79 4.84
CA LEU A 261 -17.12 -16.52 5.98
C LEU A 261 -16.46 -17.03 7.28
N HIS A 262 -16.74 -16.33 8.38
CA HIS A 262 -16.25 -16.73 9.71
C HIS A 262 -16.89 -18.05 10.10
N CYS A 263 -16.11 -19.02 10.57
CA CYS A 263 -16.67 -20.26 11.10
C CYS A 263 -16.98 -20.08 12.59
N PRO A 264 -18.25 -20.14 13.03
CA PRO A 264 -18.59 -19.99 14.46
C PRO A 264 -18.04 -21.13 15.32
N LYS A 265 -17.95 -22.35 14.77
CA LYS A 265 -17.46 -23.53 15.50
C LYS A 265 -15.96 -23.53 15.75
N CYS A 266 -15.18 -22.97 14.81
CA CYS A 266 -13.73 -22.84 14.96
C CYS A 266 -13.31 -21.46 15.50
N ASP A 267 -14.29 -20.57 15.67
CA ASP A 267 -14.15 -19.14 15.93
C ASP A 267 -13.03 -18.46 15.13
N ARG A 268 -13.00 -18.71 13.82
CA ARG A 268 -11.99 -18.11 12.94
C ARG A 268 -12.43 -18.05 11.48
N CYS A 269 -11.92 -17.05 10.76
CA CYS A 269 -11.87 -17.05 9.30
C CYS A 269 -10.76 -17.99 8.80
N THR A 270 -11.10 -19.08 8.12
CA THR A 270 -10.21 -20.24 7.99
C THR A 270 -9.25 -20.20 6.81
N THR A 271 -9.44 -19.27 5.88
CA THR A 271 -8.56 -19.06 4.73
C THR A 271 -8.13 -17.59 4.67
N LYS A 272 -6.89 -17.33 4.24
CA LYS A 272 -6.39 -15.96 4.06
C LYS A 272 -6.75 -15.40 2.67
N HIS A 273 -6.72 -16.27 1.64
CA HIS A 273 -6.79 -15.86 0.23
C HIS A 273 -7.69 -16.78 -0.65
N GLY A 274 -8.77 -17.36 -0.10
CA GLY A 274 -9.62 -18.28 -0.87
C GLY A 274 -11.02 -18.47 -0.27
N PRO A 275 -11.90 -19.28 -0.90
CA PRO A 275 -13.28 -19.45 -0.44
C PRO A 275 -13.40 -20.13 0.93
N THR A 276 -14.56 -19.98 1.56
CA THR A 276 -14.89 -20.54 2.88
C THR A 276 -14.58 -22.03 2.92
N TYR A 277 -13.81 -22.45 3.92
CA TYR A 277 -13.70 -23.87 4.24
C TYR A 277 -14.94 -24.30 5.01
N VAL A 278 -15.45 -25.48 4.68
CA VAL A 278 -16.60 -26.05 5.36
C VAL A 278 -16.12 -26.73 6.64
N HIS A 279 -16.80 -26.45 7.76
CA HIS A 279 -16.51 -27.13 9.02
C HIS A 279 -16.84 -28.62 8.91
N CYS A 280 -15.94 -29.49 9.39
CA CYS A 280 -16.21 -30.90 9.55
C CYS A 280 -16.32 -31.22 11.04
N ASP A 281 -17.54 -31.54 11.50
CA ASP A 281 -17.82 -31.85 12.90
C ASP A 281 -17.03 -33.06 13.40
N LYS A 282 -16.92 -34.11 12.57
CA LYS A 282 -16.14 -35.31 12.93
C LYS A 282 -14.64 -35.05 13.10
N CYS A 283 -14.10 -34.00 12.47
CA CYS A 283 -12.69 -33.61 12.61
C CYS A 283 -12.50 -32.37 13.49
N ASN A 284 -13.58 -31.73 13.97
CA ASN A 284 -13.58 -30.44 14.66
C ASN A 284 -12.69 -29.38 14.00
N ARG A 285 -12.66 -29.35 12.66
CA ARG A 285 -11.86 -28.40 11.89
C ARG A 285 -12.46 -28.10 10.53
N CYS A 286 -12.17 -26.91 10.03
CA CYS A 286 -12.58 -26.52 8.69
C CYS A 286 -11.65 -27.11 7.62
N ARG A 287 -12.25 -27.54 6.51
CA ARG A 287 -11.57 -28.19 5.38
C ARG A 287 -12.01 -27.58 4.04
N PRO A 288 -11.20 -27.69 2.97
CA PRO A 288 -11.62 -27.29 1.64
C PRO A 288 -12.96 -27.89 1.23
N ALA A 289 -13.81 -27.13 0.53
CA ALA A 289 -15.14 -27.56 0.10
C ALA A 289 -15.11 -28.89 -0.70
N LYS A 290 -14.05 -29.12 -1.48
CA LYS A 290 -13.84 -30.32 -2.33
C LYS A 290 -13.41 -31.59 -1.56
N LYS A 291 -13.11 -31.49 -0.26
CA LYS A 291 -12.78 -32.65 0.59
C LYS A 291 -14.02 -33.07 1.37
N PHE A 292 -14.17 -34.36 1.68
CA PHE A 292 -15.25 -34.88 2.52
C PHE A 292 -14.66 -35.74 3.64
N HIS A 293 -15.39 -35.91 4.74
CA HIS A 293 -14.96 -36.82 5.80
C HIS A 293 -15.25 -38.28 5.39
N CYS A 294 -14.23 -39.13 5.38
CA CYS A 294 -14.42 -40.56 5.17
C CYS A 294 -14.38 -41.28 6.53
N ASP A 295 -15.49 -41.93 6.91
CA ASP A 295 -15.60 -42.63 8.20
C ASP A 295 -14.64 -43.80 8.37
N GLN A 296 -14.20 -44.40 7.26
CA GLN A 296 -13.20 -45.47 7.25
C GLN A 296 -11.76 -44.90 7.33
N CYS A 297 -11.47 -43.77 6.68
CA CYS A 297 -10.17 -43.11 6.80
C CYS A 297 -10.01 -42.29 8.09
N LYS A 298 -11.12 -41.95 8.76
CA LYS A 298 -11.19 -41.07 9.95
C LYS A 298 -10.66 -39.65 9.75
N HIS A 299 -10.51 -39.21 8.50
CA HIS A 299 -10.10 -37.84 8.19
C HIS A 299 -10.72 -37.33 6.88
N CYS A 300 -10.62 -36.01 6.67
CA CYS A 300 -11.12 -35.36 5.47
C CYS A 300 -10.18 -35.55 4.28
N VAL A 301 -10.70 -36.14 3.21
CA VAL A 301 -9.95 -36.57 2.01
C VAL A 301 -10.60 -36.04 0.74
N SER A 302 -9.79 -35.89 -0.31
CA SER A 302 -10.29 -35.58 -1.66
C SER A 302 -10.92 -36.82 -2.29
N ILE A 303 -11.88 -36.64 -3.20
CA ILE A 303 -12.57 -37.77 -3.85
C ILE A 303 -11.62 -38.75 -4.54
N ASN A 304 -10.60 -38.24 -5.23
CA ASN A 304 -9.61 -39.05 -5.95
C ASN A 304 -8.60 -39.75 -5.02
N GLN A 305 -8.52 -39.33 -3.75
CA GLN A 305 -7.55 -39.84 -2.77
C GLN A 305 -8.20 -40.81 -1.78
N CYS A 306 -9.49 -41.10 -1.92
CA CYS A 306 -10.22 -41.99 -1.04
C CYS A 306 -10.59 -43.30 -1.74
N VAL A 307 -9.87 -44.38 -1.38
CA VAL A 307 -10.14 -45.75 -1.86
C VAL A 307 -11.54 -46.27 -1.50
N HIS A 308 -12.21 -45.64 -0.53
CA HIS A 308 -13.55 -46.00 -0.08
C HIS A 308 -14.67 -45.28 -0.86
N GLN A 309 -14.34 -44.21 -1.60
CA GLN A 309 -15.32 -43.50 -2.45
C GLN A 309 -15.21 -43.87 -3.93
N SER A 310 -14.04 -44.24 -4.43
CA SER A 310 -13.87 -44.75 -5.79
C SER A 310 -14.71 -46.02 -6.06
N LYS A 311 -15.08 -46.77 -5.02
CA LYS A 311 -15.99 -47.94 -5.10
C LYS A 311 -17.47 -47.58 -5.32
N ARG A 312 -17.93 -46.37 -4.97
CA ARG A 312 -19.35 -45.96 -5.16
C ARG A 312 -19.69 -45.63 -6.62
N LYS A 313 -18.73 -45.22 -7.44
CA LYS A 313 -18.95 -44.97 -8.89
C LYS A 313 -19.30 -46.23 -9.68
N LYS A 314 -18.90 -47.43 -9.22
CA LYS A 314 -19.24 -48.70 -9.90
C LYS A 314 -20.66 -49.21 -9.60
N LEU A 315 -21.35 -48.63 -8.61
CA LEU A 315 -22.67 -49.09 -8.18
C LEU A 315 -23.83 -48.18 -8.62
N SER A 316 -23.56 -46.97 -9.12
CA SER A 316 -24.61 -46.02 -9.53
C SER A 316 -24.93 -46.00 -11.03
N TYR A 317 -24.34 -46.89 -11.83
CA TYR A 317 -24.66 -47.06 -13.26
C TYR A 317 -25.45 -48.34 -13.57
N ASN A 318 -25.80 -49.14 -12.56
CA ASN A 318 -26.54 -50.40 -12.72
C ASN A 318 -27.82 -50.40 -11.85
N THR A 319 -28.70 -49.45 -12.08
CA THR A 319 -30.14 -49.65 -11.82
C THR A 319 -30.89 -49.22 -13.07
N SER A 320 -31.21 -50.24 -13.84
CA SER A 320 -32.01 -50.31 -15.06
C SER A 320 -33.38 -49.64 -14.91
N ASP A 321 -33.67 -48.78 -15.89
CA ASP A 321 -34.99 -48.72 -16.51
C ASP A 321 -35.39 -50.14 -16.94
N ASN A 322 -36.47 -50.69 -16.36
CA ASN A 322 -37.36 -51.69 -16.96
C ASN A 322 -38.43 -52.08 -15.93
N LEU A 323 -39.52 -51.30 -15.89
CA LEU A 323 -40.94 -51.69 -15.91
C LEU A 323 -41.81 -50.51 -15.45
#